data_AF-A0AAV2G1M7-F1
#
_entry.id   AF-A0AAV2G1M7-F1
#
_cell.length_a   1.000
_cell.length_b   1.000
_cell.length_c   1.000
_cell.angle_alpha   90.00
_cell.angle_beta   90.00
_cell.angle_gamma   90.00
#
_symmetry.space_group_name_H-M   'P 1'
#
loop_
_entity.id
_entity.type
_entity.pdbx_description
1 polymer ?
#
loop_
_entity_poly.entity_id
_entity_poly.type
_entity_poly.pdbx_seq_one_letter_code
_entity_poly.pdbx_strand_id
1 'polypeptide(L)'
;MFGAVGARGLSCFSFRHLIIRSQTTTPRFALQPSCFSTSTPKKRVGTHNGSFHCDEALACFMIRLADNFSGAEIVRTRDPKVLETLDAVVDVGGDSYVHRLYLSIYKNFVVAVDAVDNGMNQFDSDEPPTYVNNTSLSSRVVRLNLDWTEPDQSSEKENEVFECAMRLAGSEFLESIRFHAKSWLPARSIVEECLASRYQVDASGEIMVMNRSCHWKLHIFDLEKELGMFPPIKYVLYKDDRTENWRIQAVAVSPDDFRSRKPLPVNWRGLENDKLSDVVGIAGCAFVHASGFTGGNRSYEGALEMARASLRA
;
A
#
# COMPACT_ATOMS: atom_id res chain seq x y z
N MET A 1 0.11 -39.37 -0.34
CA MET A 1 1.52 -39.81 -0.42
C MET A 1 2.12 -39.26 -1.71
N PHE A 2 2.65 -38.04 -1.66
CA PHE A 2 3.64 -37.53 -2.61
C PHE A 2 4.66 -36.77 -1.77
N GLY A 3 5.90 -37.22 -1.80
CA GLY A 3 6.99 -36.70 -0.97
C GLY A 3 8.30 -36.66 -1.74
N ALA A 4 9.01 -35.55 -1.51
CA ALA A 4 10.45 -35.24 -1.67
C ALA A 4 11.01 -35.26 -3.12
N VAL A 5 11.96 -34.43 -3.57
CA VAL A 5 13.14 -33.71 -3.03
C VAL A 5 13.37 -32.55 -4.04
N GLY A 6 13.65 -31.28 -3.71
CA GLY A 6 14.82 -30.72 -3.05
C GLY A 6 15.71 -29.92 -4.03
N ALA A 7 15.81 -28.61 -3.77
CA ALA A 7 16.91 -27.67 -4.04
C ALA A 7 17.30 -27.26 -5.49
N ARG A 8 17.42 -25.93 -5.63
CA ARG A 8 18.15 -25.11 -6.61
C ARG A 8 17.43 -24.78 -7.91
N GLY A 9 17.15 -23.48 -8.07
CA GLY A 9 16.87 -22.85 -9.37
C GLY A 9 15.39 -22.61 -9.64
N LEU A 10 14.77 -21.68 -8.90
CA LEU A 10 13.54 -21.06 -9.38
C LEU A 10 13.92 -20.00 -10.44
N SER A 11 14.22 -20.46 -11.66
CA SER A 11 13.86 -19.71 -12.85
C SER A 11 12.35 -19.88 -13.03
N CYS A 12 11.57 -19.11 -12.28
CA CYS A 12 10.12 -19.10 -12.46
C CYS A 12 9.81 -18.20 -13.67
N PHE A 13 9.13 -18.78 -14.66
CA PHE A 13 8.71 -18.14 -15.90
C PHE A 13 8.02 -16.79 -15.63
N SER A 14 8.53 -15.72 -16.25
CA SER A 14 7.98 -14.38 -16.14
C SER A 14 6.76 -14.26 -17.05
N PHE A 15 5.56 -14.18 -16.48
CA PHE A 15 4.39 -13.61 -17.16
C PHE A 15 4.29 -12.13 -16.79
N ARG A 16 4.73 -11.25 -17.69
CA ARG A 16 4.62 -9.80 -17.53
C ARG A 16 3.23 -9.30 -17.94
N HIS A 17 2.41 -9.11 -16.92
CA HIS A 17 1.30 -8.16 -16.70
C HIS A 17 0.30 -7.84 -17.84
N LEU A 18 -0.97 -8.16 -17.58
CA LEU A 18 -2.16 -7.68 -18.30
C LEU A 18 -2.91 -6.65 -17.41
N ILE A 19 -3.15 -5.43 -17.90
CA ILE A 19 -3.92 -4.39 -17.18
C ILE A 19 -5.28 -4.20 -17.86
N ILE A 20 -6.38 -4.52 -17.16
CA ILE A 20 -7.75 -4.25 -17.60
C ILE A 20 -8.33 -3.12 -16.74
N ARG A 21 -8.65 -1.95 -17.34
CA ARG A 21 -9.38 -0.86 -16.68
C ARG A 21 -10.88 -0.97 -17.01
N SER A 22 -11.73 -1.05 -15.98
CA SER A 22 -13.20 -1.01 -16.11
C SER A 22 -13.72 0.42 -15.93
N GLN A 23 -14.51 0.91 -16.89
CA GLN A 23 -15.30 2.12 -16.74
C GLN A 23 -16.75 1.73 -16.42
N THR A 24 -17.30 2.30 -15.34
CA THR A 24 -18.69 2.12 -14.90
C THR A 24 -19.63 3.02 -15.70
N THR A 25 -20.65 2.46 -16.35
CA THR A 25 -21.79 3.20 -16.93
C THR A 25 -23.10 2.78 -16.30
N THR A 26 -23.86 3.74 -15.77
CA THR A 26 -25.25 3.62 -15.29
C THR A 26 -26.25 3.71 -16.45
N PRO A 27 -27.46 3.09 -16.36
CA PRO A 27 -28.43 3.13 -17.46
C PRO A 27 -29.51 4.20 -17.27
N ARG A 28 -29.97 4.81 -18.38
CA ARG A 28 -31.25 5.54 -18.46
C ARG A 28 -31.96 5.27 -19.79
N PHE A 29 -33.29 5.25 -19.71
CA PHE A 29 -34.28 4.71 -20.66
C PHE A 29 -34.47 5.49 -21.99
N ALA A 30 -34.61 4.69 -23.07
CA ALA A 30 -35.42 4.75 -24.30
C ALA A 30 -35.82 6.09 -25.00
N LEU A 31 -35.58 6.15 -26.33
CA LEU A 31 -36.63 6.18 -27.40
C LEU A 31 -36.03 6.14 -28.84
N GLN A 32 -36.32 5.03 -29.56
CA GLN A 32 -36.60 4.83 -31.00
C GLN A 32 -35.66 5.31 -32.16
N PRO A 33 -35.81 4.75 -33.39
CA PRO A 33 -34.70 4.15 -34.13
C PRO A 33 -34.17 5.03 -35.26
N SER A 34 -32.85 5.09 -35.42
CA SER A 34 -32.23 5.49 -36.67
C SER A 34 -31.14 4.51 -37.03
N CYS A 35 -31.16 4.07 -38.29
CA CYS A 35 -30.16 3.21 -38.89
C CYS A 35 -28.82 3.95 -38.96
N PHE A 36 -28.02 3.82 -37.93
CA PHE A 36 -26.58 4.01 -38.03
C PHE A 36 -25.93 2.74 -37.51
N SER A 37 -25.13 2.11 -38.38
CA SER A 37 -24.12 1.15 -37.94
C SER A 37 -23.13 1.94 -37.09
N THR A 38 -23.42 2.08 -35.80
CA THR A 38 -22.46 2.59 -34.83
C THR A 38 -21.53 1.45 -34.53
N SER A 39 -20.45 1.32 -35.32
CA SER A 39 -19.30 0.54 -34.87
C SER A 39 -18.90 1.12 -33.52
N THR A 40 -19.04 0.34 -32.45
CA THR A 40 -18.44 0.69 -31.18
C THR A 40 -16.97 1.04 -31.43
N PRO A 41 -16.46 2.17 -30.91
CA PRO A 41 -15.08 2.55 -31.15
C PRO A 41 -14.18 1.40 -30.71
N LYS A 42 -13.35 0.95 -31.65
CA LYS A 42 -12.47 -0.20 -31.47
C LYS A 42 -11.55 0.10 -30.29
N LYS A 43 -11.59 -0.75 -29.27
CA LYS A 43 -10.73 -0.63 -28.09
C LYS A 43 -9.26 -0.60 -28.51
N ARG A 44 -8.46 0.23 -27.85
CA ARG A 44 -7.05 0.46 -28.18
C ARG A 44 -6.16 0.01 -27.02
N VAL A 45 -5.17 -0.82 -27.33
CA VAL A 45 -4.26 -1.42 -26.36
C VAL A 45 -2.84 -0.99 -26.69
N GLY A 46 -2.14 -0.39 -25.73
CA GLY A 46 -0.75 0.04 -25.90
C GLY A 46 0.27 -1.04 -25.60
N THR A 47 1.38 -1.08 -26.34
CA THR A 47 2.61 -1.82 -25.99
C THR A 47 3.84 -1.04 -26.42
N HIS A 48 5.05 -1.44 -26.03
CA HIS A 48 6.24 -0.65 -26.38
C HIS A 48 6.61 -0.76 -27.88
N ASN A 49 7.16 0.33 -28.43
CA ASN A 49 7.75 0.35 -29.77
C ASN A 49 9.21 -0.18 -29.76
N GLY A 50 9.86 -0.30 -30.91
CA GLY A 50 11.22 -0.86 -31.03
C GLY A 50 11.26 -2.38 -31.09
N SER A 51 12.39 -2.98 -30.69
CA SER A 51 12.55 -4.45 -30.61
C SER A 51 11.43 -5.07 -29.80
N PHE A 52 10.94 -6.24 -30.23
CA PHE A 52 9.91 -6.98 -29.52
C PHE A 52 10.42 -8.29 -28.96
N HIS A 53 9.87 -8.72 -27.83
CA HIS A 53 10.06 -10.00 -27.17
C HIS A 53 8.79 -10.86 -27.29
N CYS A 54 8.85 -12.05 -26.71
CA CYS A 54 7.80 -13.05 -26.84
C CYS A 54 6.59 -12.73 -25.95
N ASP A 55 6.85 -12.16 -24.77
CA ASP A 55 5.85 -11.88 -23.75
C ASP A 55 4.87 -10.78 -24.16
N GLU A 56 5.31 -9.67 -24.77
CA GLU A 56 4.37 -8.64 -25.23
C GLU A 56 3.61 -9.04 -26.49
N ALA A 57 4.23 -9.84 -27.36
CA ALA A 57 3.57 -10.39 -28.52
C ALA A 57 2.45 -11.34 -28.09
N LEU A 58 2.72 -12.22 -27.12
CA LEU A 58 1.75 -13.12 -26.53
C LEU A 58 0.66 -12.37 -25.76
N ALA A 59 1.01 -11.36 -24.96
CA ALA A 59 0.04 -10.54 -24.24
C ALA A 59 -0.90 -9.78 -25.19
N CYS A 60 -0.38 -9.19 -26.26
CA CYS A 60 -1.18 -8.53 -27.31
C CYS A 60 -2.09 -9.51 -28.06
N PHE A 61 -1.65 -10.76 -28.24
CA PHE A 61 -2.48 -11.80 -28.84
C PHE A 61 -3.62 -12.23 -27.89
N MET A 62 -3.29 -12.56 -26.64
CA MET A 62 -4.25 -13.00 -25.63
C MET A 62 -5.30 -11.93 -25.32
N ILE A 63 -4.91 -10.66 -25.18
CA ILE A 63 -5.86 -9.58 -24.90
C ILE A 63 -6.87 -9.41 -26.03
N ARG A 64 -6.48 -9.64 -27.30
CA ARG A 64 -7.39 -9.60 -28.45
C ARG A 64 -8.39 -10.76 -28.49
N LEU A 65 -8.20 -11.79 -27.69
CA LEU A 65 -9.14 -12.89 -27.52
C LEU A 65 -10.14 -12.65 -26.38
N ALA A 66 -9.87 -11.70 -25.48
CA ALA A 66 -10.77 -11.36 -24.40
C ALA A 66 -12.00 -10.62 -24.93
N ASP A 67 -13.20 -10.97 -24.45
CA ASP A 67 -14.47 -10.40 -24.93
C ASP A 67 -14.49 -8.86 -24.93
N ASN A 68 -13.93 -8.25 -23.89
CA ASN A 68 -13.87 -6.79 -23.72
C ASN A 68 -12.86 -6.07 -24.64
N PHE A 69 -11.95 -6.82 -25.28
CA PHE A 69 -10.89 -6.30 -26.14
C PHE A 69 -10.82 -7.06 -27.47
N SER A 70 -11.90 -7.75 -27.84
CA SER A 70 -11.95 -8.57 -29.04
C SER A 70 -11.59 -7.74 -30.28
N GLY A 71 -10.53 -8.17 -30.96
CA GLY A 71 -10.00 -7.49 -32.13
C GLY A 71 -9.37 -6.12 -31.89
N ALA A 72 -9.15 -5.67 -30.65
CA ALA A 72 -8.62 -4.34 -30.30
C ALA A 72 -7.44 -3.85 -31.16
N GLU A 73 -7.30 -2.54 -31.38
CA GLU A 73 -6.15 -1.97 -32.07
C GLU A 73 -4.90 -2.01 -31.16
N ILE A 74 -3.77 -2.53 -31.66
CA ILE A 74 -2.50 -2.52 -30.91
C ILE A 74 -1.72 -1.25 -31.30
N VAL A 75 -1.48 -0.39 -30.32
CA VAL A 75 -0.74 0.87 -30.46
C VAL A 75 0.66 0.68 -29.87
N ARG A 76 1.70 0.71 -30.72
CA ARG A 76 3.09 0.53 -30.27
C ARG A 76 3.75 1.87 -29.99
N THR A 77 3.95 2.24 -28.72
CA THR A 77 4.56 3.51 -28.30
C THR A 77 5.13 3.45 -26.88
N ARG A 78 6.06 4.35 -26.54
CA ARG A 78 6.51 4.63 -25.16
C ARG A 78 6.11 6.03 -24.68
N ASP A 79 5.40 6.82 -25.49
CA ASP A 79 4.98 8.16 -25.10
C ASP A 79 3.86 8.09 -24.04
N PRO A 80 4.11 8.53 -22.79
CA PRO A 80 3.12 8.45 -21.72
C PRO A 80 1.83 9.20 -22.04
N LYS A 81 1.90 10.32 -22.79
CA LYS A 81 0.71 11.09 -23.19
C LYS A 81 -0.17 10.29 -24.14
N VAL A 82 0.42 9.45 -24.99
CA VAL A 82 -0.35 8.56 -25.86
C VAL A 82 -0.89 7.39 -25.04
N LEU A 83 -0.07 6.77 -24.18
CA LEU A 83 -0.48 5.63 -23.34
C LEU A 83 -1.65 5.95 -22.41
N GLU A 84 -1.72 7.18 -21.87
CA GLU A 84 -2.82 7.67 -21.04
C GLU A 84 -4.18 7.70 -21.76
N THR A 85 -4.18 7.78 -23.10
CA THR A 85 -5.41 7.81 -23.92
C THR A 85 -5.95 6.43 -24.29
N LEU A 86 -5.25 5.34 -23.94
CA LEU A 86 -5.57 3.99 -24.37
C LEU A 86 -6.45 3.24 -23.35
N ASP A 87 -7.21 2.25 -23.83
CA ASP A 87 -8.13 1.48 -22.99
C ASP A 87 -7.41 0.46 -22.08
N ALA A 88 -6.28 -0.06 -22.55
CA ALA A 88 -5.38 -0.94 -21.80
C ALA A 88 -3.95 -0.77 -22.28
N VAL A 89 -2.99 -1.24 -21.48
CA VAL A 89 -1.57 -1.23 -21.85
C VAL A 89 -0.92 -2.52 -21.35
N VAL A 90 -0.09 -3.13 -22.20
CA VAL A 90 0.63 -4.40 -21.96
C VAL A 90 2.11 -4.23 -22.30
N ASP A 91 2.96 -4.76 -21.43
CA ASP A 91 4.42 -4.69 -21.55
C ASP A 91 4.97 -3.35 -22.07
N VAL A 92 4.48 -2.26 -21.50
CA VAL A 92 5.17 -0.97 -21.54
C VAL A 92 6.01 -0.79 -20.27
N GLY A 93 6.40 -1.90 -19.65
CA GLY A 93 6.95 -1.98 -18.30
C GLY A 93 8.15 -1.06 -18.09
N GLY A 94 7.84 0.14 -17.56
CA GLY A 94 8.75 1.13 -17.03
C GLY A 94 8.07 2.03 -15.99
N ASP A 95 6.80 1.73 -15.64
CA ASP A 95 6.11 2.46 -14.60
C ASP A 95 6.53 1.90 -13.23
N SER A 96 7.48 2.59 -12.60
CA SER A 96 7.92 2.30 -11.23
C SER A 96 6.75 2.21 -10.25
N TYR A 97 5.61 2.86 -10.54
CA TYR A 97 4.40 2.79 -9.74
C TYR A 97 3.75 1.40 -9.79
N VAL A 98 3.63 0.78 -10.97
CA VAL A 98 3.02 -0.56 -11.10
C VAL A 98 3.90 -1.62 -10.44
N HIS A 99 5.21 -1.56 -10.66
CA HIS A 99 6.14 -2.50 -10.03
C HIS A 99 6.12 -2.36 -8.50
N ARG A 100 6.10 -1.12 -7.99
CA ARG A 100 6.03 -0.84 -6.54
C ARG A 100 4.70 -1.29 -5.94
N LEU A 101 3.59 -1.13 -6.67
CA LEU A 101 2.30 -1.66 -6.27
C LEU A 101 2.33 -3.19 -6.18
N TYR A 102 2.87 -3.86 -7.20
CA TYR A 102 3.04 -5.31 -7.20
C TYR A 102 3.86 -5.78 -5.99
N LEU A 103 5.04 -5.20 -5.76
CA LEU A 103 5.89 -5.56 -4.62
C LEU A 103 5.20 -5.33 -3.29
N SER A 104 4.45 -4.22 -3.14
CA SER A 104 3.70 -3.93 -1.92
C SER A 104 2.58 -4.94 -1.70
N ILE A 105 1.82 -5.29 -2.73
CA ILE A 105 0.75 -6.30 -2.61
C ILE A 105 1.32 -7.69 -2.34
N TYR A 106 2.39 -8.05 -3.03
CA TYR A 106 3.06 -9.33 -2.83
C TYR A 106 3.54 -9.47 -1.38
N LYS A 107 4.28 -8.48 -0.87
CA LYS A 107 4.83 -8.49 0.49
C LYS A 107 3.76 -8.42 1.57
N ASN A 108 2.73 -7.57 1.42
CA ASN A 108 1.75 -7.29 2.48
C ASN A 108 0.49 -8.17 2.41
N PHE A 109 0.32 -8.98 1.38
CA PHE A 109 -0.86 -9.83 1.23
C PHE A 109 -0.49 -11.27 0.81
N VAL A 110 0.19 -11.42 -0.32
CA VAL A 110 0.41 -12.75 -0.94
C VAL A 110 1.32 -13.63 -0.09
N VAL A 111 2.44 -13.07 0.42
CA VAL A 111 3.42 -13.83 1.22
C VAL A 111 2.78 -14.47 2.45
N ALA A 112 1.91 -13.77 3.17
CA ALA A 112 1.28 -14.30 4.36
C ALA A 112 0.30 -15.45 4.04
N VAL A 113 -0.47 -15.34 2.95
CA VAL A 113 -1.38 -16.40 2.50
C VAL A 113 -0.60 -17.65 2.12
N ASP A 114 0.44 -17.50 1.29
CA ASP A 114 1.29 -18.60 0.81
C ASP A 114 2.07 -19.28 1.95
N ALA A 115 2.62 -18.48 2.87
CA ALA A 115 3.34 -19.01 4.03
C ALA A 115 2.43 -19.89 4.91
N VAL A 116 1.20 -19.44 5.20
CA VAL A 116 0.25 -20.20 6.03
C VAL A 116 -0.18 -21.49 5.34
N ASP A 117 -0.45 -21.45 4.04
CA ASP A 117 -0.88 -22.63 3.27
C ASP A 117 0.23 -23.70 3.20
N ASN A 118 1.49 -23.26 3.11
CA ASN A 118 2.66 -24.14 3.11
C ASN A 118 3.15 -24.53 4.51
N GLY A 119 2.42 -24.17 5.58
CA GLY A 119 2.76 -24.54 6.96
C GLY A 119 4.04 -23.87 7.47
N MET A 120 4.40 -22.71 6.95
CA MET A 120 5.57 -21.95 7.38
C MET A 120 5.28 -21.22 8.70
N ASN A 121 6.22 -21.33 9.65
CA ASN A 121 6.16 -20.58 10.89
C ASN A 121 6.38 -19.08 10.63
N GLN A 122 5.69 -18.23 11.38
CA GLN A 122 5.84 -16.78 11.28
C GLN A 122 7.22 -16.29 11.80
N PHE A 123 7.83 -17.04 12.71
CA PHE A 123 9.13 -16.76 13.28
C PHE A 123 9.99 -18.03 13.28
N ASP A 124 11.30 -17.85 13.08
CA ASP A 124 12.30 -18.92 13.21
C ASP A 124 12.62 -19.14 14.70
N SER A 125 11.62 -19.57 15.48
CA SER A 125 11.74 -19.86 16.91
C SER A 125 10.82 -21.01 17.29
N ASP A 126 11.28 -21.85 18.21
CA ASP A 126 10.50 -22.92 18.82
C ASP A 126 9.67 -22.43 20.04
N GLU A 127 9.81 -21.15 20.41
CA GLU A 127 9.04 -20.58 21.53
C GLU A 127 7.54 -20.43 21.16
N PRO A 128 6.62 -20.73 22.09
CA PRO A 128 5.20 -20.54 21.84
C PRO A 128 4.88 -19.04 21.68
N PRO A 129 3.97 -18.68 20.75
CA PRO A 129 3.62 -17.28 20.56
C PRO A 129 2.90 -16.73 21.79
N THR A 130 3.16 -15.47 22.13
CA THR A 130 2.50 -14.78 23.26
C THR A 130 0.98 -14.75 23.11
N TYR A 131 0.47 -14.79 21.88
CA TYR A 131 -0.95 -14.89 21.56
C TYR A 131 -1.14 -15.62 20.22
N VAL A 132 -2.29 -16.28 20.04
CA VAL A 132 -2.67 -16.93 18.79
C VAL A 132 -3.66 -16.05 18.03
N ASN A 133 -3.36 -15.75 16.76
CA ASN A 133 -4.24 -14.96 15.90
C ASN A 133 -5.13 -15.86 15.01
N ASN A 134 -6.38 -16.05 15.41
CA ASN A 134 -7.37 -16.83 14.66
C ASN A 134 -8.32 -15.96 13.80
N THR A 135 -8.00 -14.68 13.59
CA THR A 135 -8.82 -13.75 12.80
C THR A 135 -8.27 -13.51 11.38
N SER A 136 -7.19 -14.19 11.01
CA SER A 136 -6.55 -14.09 9.69
C SER A 136 -7.49 -14.47 8.52
N LEU A 137 -7.15 -14.06 7.30
CA LEU A 137 -7.88 -14.45 6.10
C LEU A 137 -7.96 -15.99 5.97
N SER A 138 -6.83 -16.68 6.15
CA SER A 138 -6.78 -18.15 6.10
C SER A 138 -7.68 -18.78 7.17
N SER A 139 -7.67 -18.27 8.40
CA SER A 139 -8.57 -18.75 9.46
C SER A 139 -10.04 -18.50 9.13
N ARG A 140 -10.37 -17.37 8.51
CA ARG A 140 -11.74 -17.05 8.07
C ARG A 140 -12.21 -17.96 6.93
N VAL A 141 -11.32 -18.27 5.99
CA VAL A 141 -11.58 -19.22 4.89
C VAL A 141 -11.82 -20.63 5.43
N VAL A 142 -10.96 -21.12 6.32
CA VAL A 142 -11.11 -22.45 6.93
C VAL A 142 -12.44 -22.60 7.69
N ARG A 143 -12.93 -21.52 8.32
CA ARG A 143 -14.24 -21.53 9.00
C ARG A 143 -15.45 -21.66 8.08
N LEU A 144 -15.27 -21.50 6.76
CA LEU A 144 -16.32 -21.72 5.78
C LEU A 144 -16.40 -23.17 5.32
N ASN A 145 -15.41 -24.01 5.64
CA ASN A 145 -15.51 -25.44 5.37
C ASN A 145 -16.73 -26.03 6.09
N LEU A 146 -17.27 -27.12 5.52
CA LEU A 146 -18.36 -27.85 6.15
C LEU A 146 -17.92 -28.33 7.54
N ASP A 147 -18.74 -28.03 8.54
CA ASP A 147 -18.55 -28.59 9.87
C ASP A 147 -18.89 -30.09 9.84
N TRP A 148 -18.24 -30.87 10.70
CA TRP A 148 -18.50 -32.31 10.81
C TRP A 148 -19.93 -32.63 11.26
N THR A 149 -20.64 -31.65 11.83
CA THR A 149 -22.06 -31.74 12.21
C THR A 149 -23.02 -31.33 11.09
N GLU A 150 -22.54 -30.82 9.96
CA GLU A 150 -23.41 -30.44 8.84
C GLU A 150 -24.11 -31.68 8.27
N PRO A 151 -25.46 -31.68 8.19
CA PRO A 151 -26.21 -32.84 7.67
C PRO A 151 -25.93 -33.14 6.20
N ASP A 152 -25.61 -32.10 5.43
CA ASP A 152 -25.30 -32.19 4.01
C ASP A 152 -23.78 -32.08 3.78
N GLN A 153 -23.16 -33.23 3.57
CA GLN A 153 -21.72 -33.39 3.27
C GLN A 153 -21.49 -33.63 1.76
N SER A 154 -22.44 -33.22 0.91
CA SER A 154 -22.32 -33.42 -0.54
C SER A 154 -21.26 -32.53 -1.17
N SER A 155 -20.72 -32.96 -2.32
CA SER A 155 -19.78 -32.16 -3.10
C SER A 155 -20.44 -30.89 -3.66
N GLU A 156 -21.75 -30.93 -3.92
CA GLU A 156 -22.53 -29.75 -4.28
C GLU A 156 -22.47 -28.71 -3.16
N LYS A 157 -22.71 -29.14 -1.90
CA LYS A 157 -22.64 -28.25 -0.74
C LYS A 157 -21.23 -27.73 -0.47
N GLU A 158 -20.22 -28.58 -0.64
CA GLU A 158 -18.82 -28.21 -0.56
C GLU A 158 -18.47 -27.09 -1.58
N ASN A 159 -18.92 -27.23 -2.82
CA ASN A 159 -18.70 -26.22 -3.86
C ASN A 159 -19.40 -24.89 -3.54
N GLU A 160 -20.62 -24.92 -2.98
CA GLU A 160 -21.32 -23.70 -2.55
C GLU A 160 -20.53 -22.93 -1.48
N VAL A 161 -19.99 -23.63 -0.47
CA VAL A 161 -19.19 -22.97 0.58
C VAL A 161 -17.82 -22.54 0.08
N PHE A 162 -17.24 -23.27 -0.87
CA PHE A 162 -16.02 -22.87 -1.56
C PHE A 162 -16.23 -21.58 -2.37
N GLU A 163 -17.36 -21.39 -3.03
CA GLU A 163 -17.71 -20.11 -3.68
C GLU A 163 -17.79 -18.95 -2.67
N CYS A 164 -18.25 -19.22 -1.44
CA CYS A 164 -18.24 -18.23 -0.37
C CYS A 164 -16.80 -17.89 0.08
N ALA A 165 -15.93 -18.89 0.19
CA ALA A 165 -14.51 -18.70 0.48
C ALA A 165 -13.79 -17.90 -0.62
N MET A 166 -14.06 -18.20 -1.90
CA MET A 166 -13.53 -17.46 -3.04
C MET A 166 -13.95 -15.99 -3.00
N ARG A 167 -15.24 -15.71 -2.73
CA ARG A 167 -15.73 -14.32 -2.61
C ARG A 167 -15.05 -13.57 -1.47
N LEU A 168 -14.89 -14.21 -0.31
CA LEU A 168 -14.21 -13.64 0.85
C LEU A 168 -12.74 -13.30 0.54
N ALA A 169 -11.98 -14.25 0.00
CA ALA A 169 -10.58 -14.03 -0.34
C ALA A 169 -10.41 -13.00 -1.46
N GLY A 170 -11.27 -13.07 -2.48
CA GLY A 170 -11.29 -12.13 -3.59
C GLY A 170 -11.61 -10.70 -3.16
N SER A 171 -12.58 -10.49 -2.26
CA SER A 171 -12.89 -9.15 -1.75
C SER A 171 -11.74 -8.54 -0.95
N GLU A 172 -11.12 -9.33 -0.06
CA GLU A 172 -9.98 -8.87 0.74
C GLU A 172 -8.78 -8.48 -0.16
N PHE A 173 -8.51 -9.28 -1.19
CA PHE A 173 -7.45 -8.98 -2.17
C PHE A 173 -7.73 -7.69 -2.94
N LEU A 174 -8.96 -7.52 -3.44
CA LEU A 174 -9.36 -6.31 -4.17
C LEU A 174 -9.32 -5.06 -3.28
N GLU A 175 -9.69 -5.17 -2.01
CA GLU A 175 -9.55 -4.10 -1.03
C GLU A 175 -8.09 -3.74 -0.78
N SER A 176 -7.20 -4.74 -0.65
CA SER A 176 -5.75 -4.51 -0.54
C SER A 176 -5.20 -3.78 -1.77
N ILE A 177 -5.56 -4.20 -2.99
CA ILE A 177 -5.18 -3.51 -4.23
C ILE A 177 -5.69 -2.07 -4.23
N ARG A 178 -6.98 -1.87 -3.94
CA ARG A 178 -7.61 -0.54 -3.94
C ARG A 178 -6.92 0.39 -2.94
N PHE A 179 -6.66 -0.09 -1.73
CA PHE A 179 -5.92 0.63 -0.71
C PHE A 179 -4.54 1.06 -1.21
N HIS A 180 -3.76 0.10 -1.74
CA HIS A 180 -2.41 0.40 -2.15
C HIS A 180 -2.36 1.33 -3.37
N ALA A 181 -3.23 1.12 -4.36
CA ALA A 181 -3.23 1.91 -5.58
C ALA A 181 -3.81 3.33 -5.38
N LYS A 182 -4.86 3.47 -4.56
CA LYS A 182 -5.59 4.75 -4.43
C LYS A 182 -5.18 5.58 -3.20
N SER A 183 -4.62 4.96 -2.17
CA SER A 183 -4.27 5.64 -0.92
C SER A 183 -2.78 5.62 -0.66
N TRP A 184 -2.17 4.43 -0.60
CA TRP A 184 -0.76 4.29 -0.22
C TRP A 184 0.19 4.83 -1.29
N LEU A 185 0.06 4.41 -2.56
CA LEU A 185 1.00 4.77 -3.62
C LEU A 185 1.00 6.27 -3.93
N PRO A 186 -0.16 6.95 -4.05
CA PRO A 186 -0.19 8.40 -4.24
C PRO A 186 0.39 9.18 -3.05
N ALA A 187 0.40 8.60 -1.83
CA ALA A 187 1.04 9.23 -0.68
C ALA A 187 2.55 9.42 -0.86
N ARG A 188 3.19 8.61 -1.73
CA ARG A 188 4.64 8.65 -1.91
C ARG A 188 5.14 10.00 -2.42
N SER A 189 4.52 10.57 -3.47
CA SER A 189 4.97 11.85 -4.04
C SER A 189 4.85 12.99 -3.03
N ILE A 190 3.81 12.96 -2.20
CA ILE A 190 3.61 13.92 -1.11
C ILE A 190 4.75 13.82 -0.10
N VAL A 191 5.12 12.60 0.28
CA VAL A 191 6.23 12.37 1.22
C VAL A 191 7.56 12.79 0.60
N GLU A 192 7.80 12.49 -0.68
CA GLU A 192 8.98 12.96 -1.42
C GLU A 192 9.09 14.48 -1.40
N GLU A 193 8.00 15.21 -1.67
CA GLU A 193 7.95 16.67 -1.62
C GLU A 193 8.24 17.21 -0.20
N CYS A 194 7.63 16.60 0.82
CA CYS A 194 7.84 17.00 2.22
C CYS A 194 9.27 16.69 2.70
N LEU A 195 9.88 15.61 2.23
CA LEU A 195 11.29 15.30 2.49
C LEU A 195 12.20 16.29 1.77
N ALA A 196 11.91 16.68 0.53
CA ALA A 196 12.71 17.64 -0.21
C ALA A 196 12.72 19.04 0.45
N SER A 197 11.60 19.45 1.05
CA SER A 197 11.46 20.75 1.72
C SER A 197 11.98 20.78 3.17
N ARG A 198 12.45 19.65 3.73
CA ARG A 198 12.83 19.53 5.16
C ARG A 198 13.84 20.58 5.64
N TYR A 199 14.80 21.00 4.81
CA TYR A 199 15.77 22.03 5.19
C TYR A 199 15.16 23.44 5.29
N GLN A 200 14.00 23.67 4.68
CA GLN A 200 13.23 24.91 4.85
C GLN A 200 12.45 24.91 6.17
N VAL A 201 12.13 23.72 6.69
CA VAL A 201 11.48 23.53 8.01
C VAL A 201 12.51 23.72 9.13
N ASP A 202 13.63 23.00 9.05
CA ASP A 202 14.68 23.04 10.05
C ASP A 202 16.05 22.77 9.44
N ALA A 203 17.05 23.56 9.85
CA ALA A 203 18.40 23.49 9.31
C ALA A 203 19.09 22.13 9.55
N SER A 204 18.65 21.34 10.54
CA SER A 204 19.16 19.98 10.76
C SER A 204 18.83 19.02 9.61
N GLY A 205 17.71 19.27 8.91
CA GLY A 205 17.14 18.31 7.96
C GLY A 205 16.59 17.05 8.61
N GLU A 206 16.44 17.00 9.93
CA GLU A 206 15.93 15.83 10.68
C GLU A 206 14.44 15.96 11.06
N ILE A 207 13.82 17.10 10.72
CA ILE A 207 12.41 17.41 10.95
C ILE A 207 11.75 17.64 9.60
N MET A 208 10.64 16.94 9.35
CA MET A 208 9.79 17.20 8.19
C MET A 208 8.38 17.59 8.61
N VAL A 209 7.68 18.34 7.76
CA VAL A 209 6.29 18.73 7.97
C VAL A 209 5.45 18.11 6.87
N MET A 210 4.38 17.40 7.23
CA MET A 210 3.38 16.95 6.28
C MET A 210 2.45 18.11 5.94
N ASN A 211 2.38 18.45 4.66
CA ASN A 211 1.44 19.47 4.17
C ASN A 211 0.00 18.95 4.04
N ARG A 212 -0.20 17.63 4.08
CA ARG A 212 -1.51 16.97 4.03
C ARG A 212 -1.48 15.61 4.72
N SER A 213 -2.64 15.17 5.19
CA SER A 213 -2.82 13.84 5.76
C SER A 213 -2.69 12.76 4.69
N CYS A 214 -1.76 11.82 4.87
CA CYS A 214 -1.58 10.64 4.02
C CYS A 214 -0.74 9.54 4.71
N HIS A 215 -0.62 8.38 4.08
CA HIS A 215 0.24 7.29 4.57
C HIS A 215 1.71 7.62 4.35
N TRP A 216 2.43 8.04 5.39
CA TRP A 216 3.84 8.45 5.25
C TRP A 216 4.86 7.48 5.86
N LYS A 217 4.46 6.72 6.90
CA LYS A 217 5.40 5.95 7.75
C LYS A 217 6.34 5.06 6.95
N LEU A 218 5.78 4.17 6.12
CA LEU A 218 6.59 3.24 5.31
C LEU A 218 7.40 3.97 4.24
N HIS A 219 6.82 4.99 3.60
CA HIS A 219 7.50 5.73 2.52
C HIS A 219 8.76 6.42 2.99
N ILE A 220 8.81 6.92 4.23
CA ILE A 220 10.05 7.52 4.78
C ILE A 220 11.20 6.51 4.73
N PHE A 221 10.99 5.26 5.16
CA PHE A 221 12.07 4.26 5.18
C PHE A 221 12.56 3.90 3.78
N ASP A 222 11.63 3.69 2.84
CA ASP A 222 11.98 3.38 1.45
C ASP A 222 12.72 4.56 0.80
N LEU A 223 12.23 5.79 1.00
CA LEU A 223 12.79 7.00 0.40
C LEU A 223 14.15 7.38 0.98
N GLU A 224 14.34 7.28 2.28
CA GLU A 224 15.63 7.53 2.90
C GLU A 224 16.71 6.61 2.32
N LYS A 225 16.37 5.33 2.10
CA LYS A 225 17.27 4.35 1.50
C LYS A 225 17.52 4.65 0.01
N GLU A 226 16.45 4.87 -0.76
CA GLU A 226 16.53 5.12 -2.21
C GLU A 226 17.29 6.41 -2.54
N LEU A 227 17.11 7.46 -1.72
CA LEU A 227 17.73 8.77 -1.91
C LEU A 227 19.07 8.91 -1.17
N GLY A 228 19.53 7.88 -0.45
CA GLY A 228 20.78 7.91 0.31
C GLY A 228 20.80 9.02 1.38
N MET A 229 19.68 9.24 2.06
CA MET A 229 19.51 10.36 2.98
C MET A 229 20.31 10.19 4.27
N PHE A 230 21.08 11.21 4.62
CA PHE A 230 21.70 11.37 5.92
C PHE A 230 21.76 12.87 6.29
N PRO A 231 21.40 13.28 7.52
CA PRO A 231 20.84 12.45 8.60
C PRO A 231 19.40 11.97 8.30
N PRO A 232 18.94 10.87 8.93
CA PRO A 232 17.58 10.38 8.78
C PRO A 232 16.57 11.28 9.52
N ILE A 233 15.30 11.24 9.11
CA ILE A 233 14.22 11.97 9.76
C ILE A 233 13.99 11.41 11.17
N LYS A 234 13.96 12.29 12.16
CA LYS A 234 13.65 11.96 13.56
C LYS A 234 12.22 12.33 13.92
N TYR A 235 11.71 13.45 13.40
CA TYR A 235 10.38 13.96 13.72
C TYR A 235 9.57 14.32 12.48
N VAL A 236 8.30 13.93 12.49
CA VAL A 236 7.29 14.34 11.51
C VAL A 236 6.27 15.21 12.23
N LEU A 237 6.06 16.42 11.70
CA LEU A 237 5.04 17.36 12.18
C LEU A 237 3.85 17.32 11.24
N TYR A 238 2.64 17.34 11.78
CA TYR A 238 1.42 17.43 10.98
C TYR A 238 0.28 18.01 11.81
N LYS A 239 -0.67 18.66 11.14
CA LYS A 239 -1.88 19.14 11.78
C LYS A 239 -2.87 17.99 11.94
N ASP A 240 -3.47 17.88 13.13
CA ASP A 240 -4.52 16.91 13.42
C ASP A 240 -5.88 17.49 13.03
N ASP A 241 -6.47 16.96 11.96
CA ASP A 241 -7.75 17.43 11.41
C ASP A 241 -8.93 17.37 12.40
N ARG A 242 -8.81 16.60 13.51
CA ARG A 242 -9.89 16.48 14.50
C ARG A 242 -9.79 17.50 15.61
N THR A 243 -8.56 17.83 16.02
CA THR A 243 -8.32 18.70 17.19
C THR A 243 -7.76 20.06 16.80
N GLU A 244 -7.41 20.24 15.53
CA GLU A 244 -6.68 21.39 14.98
C GLU A 244 -5.29 21.63 15.59
N ASN A 245 -4.88 20.77 16.54
CA ASN A 245 -3.56 20.80 17.16
C ASN A 245 -2.49 20.25 16.22
N TRP A 246 -1.27 20.73 16.39
CA TRP A 246 -0.10 20.21 15.73
C TRP A 246 0.47 19.02 16.49
N ARG A 247 0.67 17.91 15.78
CA ARG A 247 1.28 16.70 16.29
C ARG A 247 2.77 16.69 15.98
N ILE A 248 3.53 16.13 16.91
CA ILE A 248 4.92 15.76 16.74
C ILE A 248 4.96 14.25 16.87
N GLN A 249 5.43 13.55 15.84
CA GLN A 249 5.58 12.10 15.89
C GLN A 249 7.05 11.74 15.66
N ALA A 250 7.62 10.98 16.59
CA ALA A 250 8.97 10.45 16.48
C ALA A 250 8.97 9.24 15.54
N VAL A 251 9.85 9.24 14.55
CA VAL A 251 9.97 8.16 13.56
C VAL A 251 10.58 6.93 14.23
N ALA A 252 10.04 5.74 13.92
CA ALA A 252 10.54 4.47 14.44
C ALA A 252 11.93 4.09 13.90
N VAL A 253 12.67 3.25 14.63
CA VAL A 253 13.98 2.73 14.17
C VAL A 253 13.83 1.82 12.95
N SER A 254 12.73 1.08 12.86
CA SER A 254 12.32 0.29 11.70
C SER A 254 10.79 0.24 11.59
N PRO A 255 10.22 -0.17 10.44
CA PRO A 255 8.77 -0.25 10.25
C PRO A 255 8.01 -1.07 11.29
N ASP A 256 8.63 -2.15 11.80
CA ASP A 256 8.01 -3.13 12.68
C ASP A 256 8.43 -2.98 14.15
N ASP A 257 9.15 -1.91 14.49
CA ASP A 257 9.65 -1.63 15.84
C ASP A 257 8.94 -0.42 16.46
N PHE A 258 8.52 -0.54 17.72
CA PHE A 258 7.88 0.54 18.46
C PHE A 258 8.86 1.57 19.02
N ARG A 259 10.17 1.29 18.99
CA ARG A 259 11.20 2.21 19.45
C ARG A 259 11.38 3.35 18.45
N SER A 260 11.30 4.58 18.93
CA SER A 260 11.59 5.77 18.14
C SER A 260 13.10 5.98 17.98
N ARG A 261 13.53 6.47 16.81
CA ARG A 261 14.91 6.93 16.53
C ARG A 261 15.37 7.95 17.57
N LYS A 262 14.47 8.88 17.91
CA LYS A 262 14.67 9.83 19.00
C LYS A 262 13.32 10.12 19.68
N PRO A 263 12.95 9.40 20.75
CA PRO A 263 11.71 9.67 21.47
C PRO A 263 11.77 11.06 22.13
N LEU A 264 10.60 11.63 22.41
CA LEU A 264 10.49 12.90 23.13
C LEU A 264 11.12 12.78 24.54
N PRO A 265 11.66 13.88 25.11
CA PRO A 265 12.38 13.90 26.38
C PRO A 265 11.63 13.22 27.53
N VAL A 266 12.35 12.45 28.35
CA VAL A 266 11.77 11.64 29.44
C VAL A 266 10.96 12.48 30.42
N ASN A 267 11.45 13.67 30.76
CA ASN A 267 10.79 14.61 31.67
C ASN A 267 9.49 15.21 31.10
N TRP A 268 9.18 15.05 29.81
CA TRP A 268 7.93 15.50 29.22
C TRP A 268 6.85 14.43 29.21
N ARG A 269 7.25 13.15 29.29
CA ARG A 269 6.37 12.01 29.01
C ARG A 269 5.26 11.88 30.04
N GLY A 270 4.03 11.72 29.55
CA GLY A 270 2.84 11.62 30.39
C GLY A 270 2.32 12.97 30.91
N LEU A 271 2.96 14.09 30.56
CA LEU A 271 2.48 15.43 30.91
C LEU A 271 1.55 15.99 29.82
N GLU A 272 0.69 16.91 30.23
CA GLU A 272 -0.30 17.58 29.38
C GLU A 272 -0.53 19.04 29.78
N ASN A 273 -1.03 19.83 28.83
CA ASN A 273 -1.45 21.22 28.98
C ASN A 273 -0.42 22.11 29.69
N ASP A 274 -0.85 22.88 30.69
CA ASP A 274 -0.03 23.89 31.37
C ASP A 274 1.16 23.25 32.07
N LYS A 275 0.98 22.08 32.72
CA LYS A 275 2.08 21.33 33.35
C LYS A 275 3.19 20.98 32.37
N LEU A 276 2.81 20.57 31.15
CA LEU A 276 3.77 20.30 30.09
C LEU A 276 4.40 21.61 29.60
N SER A 277 3.61 22.66 29.40
CA SER A 277 4.11 23.97 28.94
C SER A 277 5.16 24.55 29.90
N ASP A 278 4.93 24.42 31.22
CA ASP A 278 5.83 24.87 32.27
C ASP A 278 7.16 24.09 32.26
N VAL A 279 7.11 22.77 32.11
CA VAL A 279 8.30 21.90 32.09
C VAL A 279 9.12 22.08 30.81
N VAL A 280 8.44 22.27 29.68
CA VAL A 280 9.06 22.43 28.36
C VAL A 280 9.59 23.85 28.16
N GLY A 281 8.96 24.84 28.79
CA GLY A 281 9.21 26.27 28.53
C GLY A 281 8.63 26.74 27.18
N ILE A 282 7.64 26.01 26.64
CA ILE A 282 6.97 26.32 25.37
C ILE A 282 5.47 26.41 25.61
N ALA A 283 4.86 27.53 25.22
CA ALA A 283 3.43 27.74 25.40
C ALA A 283 2.59 26.80 24.51
N GLY A 284 1.36 26.52 24.95
CA GLY A 284 0.37 25.80 24.15
C GLY A 284 0.65 24.31 23.98
N CYS A 285 1.51 23.72 24.80
CA CYS A 285 1.73 22.28 24.76
C CYS A 285 0.42 21.54 25.10
N ALA A 286 0.05 20.53 24.30
CA ALA A 286 -1.17 19.76 24.51
C ALA A 286 -0.92 18.51 25.35
N PHE A 287 0.01 17.66 24.93
CA PHE A 287 0.38 16.42 25.64
C PHE A 287 1.67 15.80 25.08
N VAL A 288 2.27 14.87 25.84
CA VAL A 288 3.29 13.93 25.35
C VAL A 288 2.94 12.52 25.86
N HIS A 289 2.92 11.53 24.97
CA HIS A 289 2.64 10.15 25.34
C HIS A 289 3.70 9.59 26.32
N ALA A 290 3.30 8.67 27.21
CA ALA A 290 4.17 8.08 28.23
C ALA A 290 5.44 7.41 27.67
N SER A 291 5.38 6.83 26.47
CA SER A 291 6.57 6.27 25.80
C SER A 291 7.39 7.30 25.00
N GLY A 292 6.88 8.52 24.82
CA GLY A 292 7.56 9.60 24.09
C GLY A 292 7.50 9.49 22.57
N PHE A 293 6.73 8.56 21.99
CA PHE A 293 6.63 8.42 20.53
C PHE A 293 5.85 9.55 19.83
N THR A 294 4.99 10.25 20.58
CA THR A 294 4.20 11.36 20.04
C THR A 294 3.90 12.40 21.12
N GLY A 295 3.73 13.64 20.68
CA GLY A 295 3.20 14.73 21.48
C GLY A 295 2.43 15.71 20.60
N GLY A 296 2.01 16.82 21.17
CA GLY A 296 1.35 17.87 20.40
C GLY A 296 1.41 19.25 21.06
N ASN A 297 1.20 20.25 20.23
CA ASN A 297 1.10 21.66 20.59
C ASN A 297 -0.08 22.28 19.83
N ARG A 298 -0.65 23.36 20.36
CA ARG A 298 -1.76 24.10 19.71
C ARG A 298 -1.30 24.90 18.49
N SER A 299 -0.02 25.27 18.41
CA SER A 299 0.54 26.00 17.26
C SER A 299 1.63 25.22 16.51
N TYR A 300 1.83 25.60 15.26
CA TYR A 300 2.90 25.05 14.42
C TYR A 300 4.27 25.38 15.03
N GLU A 301 4.46 26.63 15.42
CA GLU A 301 5.71 27.15 15.97
C GLU A 301 6.06 26.44 17.27
N GLY A 302 5.05 26.18 18.13
CA GLY A 302 5.24 25.43 19.37
C GLY A 302 5.60 23.97 19.12
N ALA A 303 4.97 23.32 18.13
CA ALA A 303 5.30 21.95 17.76
C ALA A 303 6.72 21.83 17.17
N LEU A 304 7.11 22.80 16.34
CA LEU A 304 8.44 22.87 15.77
C LEU A 304 9.51 23.10 16.84
N GLU A 305 9.26 24.01 17.79
CA GLU A 305 10.21 24.27 18.87
C GLU A 305 10.31 23.07 19.84
N MET A 306 9.22 22.36 20.11
CA MET A 306 9.26 21.10 20.86
C MET A 306 10.11 20.05 20.14
N ALA A 307 9.99 19.90 18.82
CA ALA A 307 10.80 18.97 18.05
C ALA A 307 12.28 19.36 18.06
N ARG A 308 12.59 20.66 17.91
CA ARG A 308 13.96 21.20 18.01
C ARG A 308 14.59 21.00 19.39
N ALA A 309 13.85 21.31 20.45
CA ALA A 309 14.28 21.06 21.81
C ALA A 309 14.51 19.56 22.06
N SER A 310 13.64 18.71 21.51
CA SER A 310 13.82 17.27 21.57
C SER A 310 15.08 16.81 20.84
N LEU A 311 15.40 17.36 19.65
CA LEU A 311 16.64 17.06 18.92
C LEU A 311 17.92 17.36 19.73
N ARG A 312 17.91 18.43 20.51
CA ARG A 312 19.05 18.89 21.34
C ARG A 312 19.22 18.11 22.65
N ALA A 313 18.13 17.51 23.15
CA ALA A 313 18.10 16.77 24.42
C ALA A 313 18.81 15.41 24.36
#